data_AF-A0A538L8J7-F1
#
_entry.id   AF-A0A538L8J7-F1
#
_cell.length_a   1.000
_cell.length_b   1.000
_cell.length_c   1.000
_cell.angle_alpha   90.00
_cell.angle_beta   90.00
_cell.angle_gamma   90.00
#
_symmetry.space_group_name_H-M   'P 1'
#
loop_
_entity.id
_entity.type
_entity.pdbx_description
1 polymer ?
#
loop_
_entity_poly.entity_id
_entity_poly.type
_entity_poly.pdbx_seq_one_letter_code
_entity_poly.pdbx_strand_id
1 'polypeptide(L)' 'MQSYFSLPTAAAGFFVSAWLLMIFAGIVSTDVGIKPYGYSTSMVLTIGLWLVIAPAAGAIAGAGGRGKPGR' A
#
# COMPACT_ATOMS: atom_id res chain seq x y z
N MET A 1 -3.25 2.88 27.40
CA MET A 1 -3.71 1.52 27.00
C MET A 1 -3.98 1.38 25.49
N GLN A 2 -4.00 2.44 24.68
CA GLN A 2 -4.37 2.35 23.25
C GLN A 2 -3.18 2.11 22.29
N SER A 3 -1.94 2.25 22.77
CA SER A 3 -0.72 2.15 21.96
C SER A 3 -0.30 0.71 21.64
N TYR A 4 -0.68 -0.26 22.48
CA TYR A 4 -0.29 -1.67 22.31
C TYR A 4 -1.03 -2.34 21.13
N PHE A 5 -2.24 -1.89 20.83
CA PHE A 5 -3.01 -2.35 19.67
C PHE A 5 -2.60 -1.66 18.36
N SER A 6 -1.83 -0.57 18.39
CA SER A 6 -1.35 0.10 17.18
C SER A 6 -0.33 -0.75 16.41
N LEU A 7 0.48 -1.56 17.09
CA LEU A 7 1.50 -2.42 16.47
C LEU A 7 0.88 -3.54 15.60
N PRO A 8 -0.04 -4.37 16.12
CA PRO A 8 -0.74 -5.37 15.31
C PRO A 8 -1.55 -4.75 14.16
N THR A 9 -2.16 -3.59 14.39
CA THR A 9 -2.98 -2.90 13.38
C THR A 9 -2.11 -2.31 12.25
N ALA A 10 -0.93 -1.77 12.58
CA ALA A 10 0.05 -1.32 11.61
C ALA A 10 0.63 -2.50 10.79
N ALA A 11 0.91 -3.63 11.45
CA ALA A 11 1.35 -4.85 10.76
C ALA A 11 0.27 -5.39 9.81
N ALA A 12 -1.00 -5.40 10.22
CA ALA A 12 -2.12 -5.80 9.38
C ALA A 12 -2.29 -4.88 8.15
N GLY A 13 -2.18 -3.56 8.33
CA GLY A 13 -2.24 -2.60 7.22
C GLY A 13 -1.08 -2.76 6.23
N PHE A 14 0.13 -3.00 6.74
CA PHE A 14 1.30 -3.29 5.92
C PHE A 14 1.16 -4.60 5.15
N PHE A 15 0.65 -5.65 5.79
CA PHE A 15 0.43 -6.96 5.16
C PHE A 15 -0.55 -6.87 3.98
N VAL A 16 -1.68 -6.17 4.15
CA VAL A 16 -2.66 -5.96 3.07
C VAL A 16 -2.06 -5.16 1.91
N SER A 17 -1.24 -4.15 2.22
CA SER A 17 -0.53 -3.36 1.21
C SER A 17 0.49 -4.19 0.41
N ALA A 18 1.30 -5.02 1.08
CA ALA A 18 2.25 -5.92 0.44
C ALA A 18 1.57 -7.04 -0.37
N TRP A 19 0.41 -7.53 0.10
CA TRP A 19 -0.39 -8.51 -0.63
C TRP A 19 -0.98 -7.92 -1.93
N LEU A 20 -1.54 -6.71 -1.87
CA LEU A 20 -1.99 -5.98 -3.05
C LEU A 20 -0.86 -5.75 -4.05
N LEU A 21 0.33 -5.37 -3.57
CA LEU A 21 1.52 -5.21 -4.42
C LEU A 21 1.86 -6.52 -5.14
N MET A 22 1.77 -7.67 -4.46
CA MET A 22 2.09 -8.96 -5.07
C MET A 22 1.11 -9.33 -6.20
N ILE A 23 -0.19 -9.01 -6.04
CA ILE A 23 -1.20 -9.22 -7.08
C ILE A 23 -0.87 -8.37 -8.32
N PHE A 24 -0.60 -7.07 -8.13
CA PHE A 24 -0.24 -6.18 -9.23
C PHE A 24 1.09 -6.56 -9.88
N ALA A 25 2.07 -6.99 -9.10
CA ALA A 25 3.34 -7.49 -9.61
C ALA A 25 3.16 -8.76 -10.46
N GLY A 26 2.26 -9.67 -10.08
CA GLY A 26 1.91 -10.84 -10.88
C GLY A 26 1.27 -10.49 -12.23
N ILE A 27 0.37 -9.50 -12.25
CA ILE A 27 -0.27 -9.01 -13.48
C ILE A 27 0.75 -8.35 -14.41
N VAL A 28 1.67 -7.56 -13.86
CA VAL A 28 2.68 -6.82 -14.64
C VAL A 28 3.85 -7.72 -15.05
N SER A 29 4.07 -8.85 -14.36
CA SER A 29 5.18 -9.78 -14.61
C SER A 29 5.26 -10.30 -16.04
N THR A 30 4.13 -10.44 -16.74
CA THR A 30 4.11 -10.92 -18.13
C THR A 30 4.49 -9.85 -19.14
N ASP A 31 4.35 -8.57 -18.80
CA ASP A 31 4.72 -7.43 -19.64
C ASP A 31 6.13 -6.87 -19.32
N VAL A 32 6.70 -7.24 -18.17
CA VAL A 32 8.07 -6.84 -17.79
C VAL A 32 9.08 -7.58 -18.65
N GLY A 33 9.57 -6.93 -19.70
CA GLY A 33 10.68 -7.43 -20.53
C GLY A 33 10.32 -7.66 -22.00
N ILE A 34 9.04 -7.57 -22.36
CA ILE A 34 8.60 -7.57 -23.76
C ILE A 34 8.42 -6.09 -24.15
N LYS A 35 9.23 -5.63 -25.12
CA LYS A 35 9.16 -4.35 -25.87
C LYS A 35 7.85 -3.53 -25.72
N PRO A 36 7.95 -2.23 -26.04
CA PRO A 36 7.69 -1.09 -25.13
C PRO A 36 6.52 -1.30 -24.16
N TYR A 37 6.71 -0.85 -22.92
CA TYR A 37 5.65 -0.78 -21.90
C TYR A 37 4.40 -0.10 -22.48
N GLY A 38 3.34 -0.88 -22.68
CA GLY A 38 2.09 -0.39 -23.23
C GLY A 38 1.43 0.64 -22.30
N TYR A 39 0.59 1.49 -22.90
CA TYR A 39 -0.25 2.44 -22.16
C TYR A 39 -1.09 1.73 -21.08
N SER A 40 -1.65 0.56 -21.42
CA SER A 40 -2.46 -0.24 -20.50
C SER A 40 -1.65 -0.70 -19.27
N THR A 41 -0.44 -1.22 -19.47
CA THR A 41 0.46 -1.64 -18.38
C THR A 41 0.82 -0.47 -17.46
N SER A 42 1.07 0.72 -18.04
CA SER A 42 1.34 1.95 -17.29
C SER A 42 0.13 2.42 -16.46
N MET A 43 -1.08 2.26 -16.99
CA MET A 43 -2.33 2.62 -16.33
C MET A 43 -2.62 1.67 -15.15
N VAL A 44 -2.42 0.36 -15.36
CA VAL A 44 -2.55 -0.67 -14.31
C VAL A 44 -1.52 -0.46 -13.20
N LEU A 45 -0.27 -0.17 -13.54
CA LEU A 45 0.78 0.14 -12.57
C LEU A 45 0.44 1.37 -11.73
N THR A 46 -0.05 2.43 -12.37
CA THR A 46 -0.43 3.67 -11.68
C THR A 46 -1.54 3.39 -10.67
N ILE A 47 -2.60 2.69 -11.08
CA ILE A 47 -3.72 2.35 -10.19
C ILE A 47 -3.27 1.40 -9.07
N GLY A 48 -2.47 0.38 -9.40
CA GLY A 48 -1.93 -0.55 -8.41
C GLY A 48 -1.06 0.14 -7.37
N LEU A 49 -0.20 1.06 -7.80
CA LEU A 49 0.62 1.87 -6.91
C LEU A 49 -0.25 2.71 -5.96
N TRP A 50 -1.29 3.37 -6.47
CA TRP A 50 -2.23 4.14 -5.64
C TRP A 50 -2.95 3.27 -4.61
N LEU A 51 -3.42 2.09 -5.00
CA LEU A 51 -4.11 1.15 -4.11
C LEU A 51 -3.19 0.55 -3.05
N VAL A 52 -1.91 0.37 -3.34
CA VAL A 52 -0.91 -0.07 -2.36
C VAL A 52 -0.57 1.05 -1.37
N ILE A 53 -0.47 2.30 -1.85
CA ILE A 53 -0.10 3.45 -1.03
C ILE A 53 -1.18 3.81 0.00
N ALA A 54 -2.47 3.73 -0.32
CA ALA A 54 -3.52 4.16 0.63
C ALA A 54 -3.54 3.35 1.95
N PRO A 55 -3.48 2.01 1.95
CA PRO A 55 -3.35 1.20 3.17
C PRO A 55 -2.00 1.41 3.87
N ALA A 56 -0.90 1.57 3.11
CA ALA A 56 0.41 1.86 3.69
C ALA A 56 0.37 3.20 4.44
N ALA A 57 -0.15 4.26 3.82
CA ALA A 57 -0.38 5.57 4.41
C ALA A 57 -1.30 5.50 5.64
N GLY A 58 -2.36 4.68 5.60
CA GLY A 58 -3.22 4.41 6.75
C GLY A 58 -2.50 3.71 7.92
N ALA A 59 -1.56 2.82 7.64
CA ALA A 59 -0.75 2.14 8.66
C ALA A 59 0.24 3.10 9.34
N ILE A 60 0.91 3.98 8.59
CA ILE A 60 1.79 5.04 9.15
C ILE A 60 0.99 6.18 9.81
N ALA A 61 -0.13 6.61 9.24
CA ALA A 61 -1.00 7.64 9.83
C ALA A 61 -1.73 7.11 11.07
N GLY A 62 -2.10 5.83 11.12
CA GLY A 62 -2.60 5.18 12.33
C GLY A 62 -1.55 5.08 13.44
N ALA A 63 -0.27 5.07 13.08
CA ALA A 63 0.85 5.14 14.01
C ALA A 63 1.16 6.59 14.47
N GLY A 64 0.91 7.61 13.62
CA GLY A 64 1.14 9.03 13.93
C GLY A 64 -0.07 9.84 14.40
N GLY A 65 -1.29 9.30 14.26
CA GLY A 65 -2.57 10.00 14.40
C GLY A 65 -3.09 10.17 15.83
N ARG A 66 -2.21 10.36 16.83
CA ARG A 66 -2.60 10.83 18.16
C ARG A 66 -1.75 12.00 18.62
N GLY A 67 -1.65 13.02 17.77
CA GLY A 67 -1.46 14.39 18.24
C GLY A 67 -2.74 14.84 18.95
N LYS A 68 -2.77 14.74 20.27
CA LYS A 68 -3.82 15.30 21.13
C LYS A 68 -4.01 16.80 20.79
N PRO A 69 -5.23 17.29 20.51
CA PRO A 69 -5.48 18.72 20.62
C PRO A 69 -5.50 19.05 22.13
N GLY A 70 -4.46 19.74 22.58
CA GLY A 70 -4.34 20.22 23.95
C GLY A 70 -5.46 21.22 24.26
N ARG A 71 -6.13 20.99 25.39
CA ARG A 71 -6.84 22.01 26.17
C ARG A 71 -5.93 22.41 27.32
#